data_AF-A0A0G4IDK8-F1
#
_entry.id   AF-A0A0G4IDK8-F1
#
_cell.length_a   1.000
_cell.length_b   1.000
_cell.length_c   1.000
_cell.angle_alpha   90.00
_cell.angle_beta   90.00
_cell.angle_gamma   90.00
#
_symmetry.space_group_name_H-M   'P 1'
#
loop_
_entity.id
_entity.type
_entity.pdbx_description
1 polymer ?
#
loop_
_entity_poly.entity_id
_entity_poly.type
_entity_poly.pdbx_seq_one_letter_code
_entity_poly.pdbx_strand_id
1 'polypeptide(L)'
;MTQVSEFKVDISHQEMSRICDELEKTFNYFAYNDEGPSGCEWIPYHGTLQIMCEELGYEDVAEFEDALKGSFLDFLKILPHVELKEENGKTYIKVKADPPQSEWKSKTQCYTITSTKDLWRVVHKSKNCTIEIPELEFEVGADGKRHVDSVYNHIASAVWNLGSHVRENTASLGHETSVKIMETVYKLNMLLDVPQPWHFIIRDPSGVSEIHPVDEKVEEGDEKIAAKTFKEWIIADTADADKRAQAEAGAEGAGEEKSAGQS
;
A
#
# COMPACT_ATOMS: atom_id res chain seq x y z
N MET A 1 17.46 18.40 -16.66
CA MET A 1 17.36 16.95 -16.86
C MET A 1 17.81 16.29 -15.58
N THR A 2 16.91 16.09 -14.64
CA THR A 2 17.20 15.33 -13.43
C THR A 2 16.83 13.89 -13.77
N GLN A 3 17.81 13.00 -13.81
CA GLN A 3 17.54 11.58 -13.93
C GLN A 3 16.66 11.18 -12.74
N VAL A 4 15.40 10.85 -13.01
CA VAL A 4 14.57 10.11 -12.08
C VAL A 4 15.25 8.76 -11.94
N SER A 5 15.94 8.52 -10.82
CA SER A 5 16.47 7.20 -10.53
C SER A 5 15.29 6.23 -10.60
N GLU A 6 15.37 5.24 -11.49
CA GLU A 6 14.43 4.13 -11.49
C GLU A 6 14.37 3.57 -10.06
N PHE A 7 13.25 3.81 -9.38
CA PHE A 7 12.97 3.36 -8.03
C PHE A 7 12.85 1.83 -8.08
N LYS A 8 13.99 1.14 -8.05
CA LYS A 8 14.06 -0.31 -8.07
C LYS A 8 14.62 -0.79 -6.75
N VAL A 9 13.85 -0.53 -5.69
CA VAL A 9 14.07 -1.14 -4.39
C VAL A 9 13.57 -2.57 -4.50
N ASP A 10 14.48 -3.51 -4.73
CA ASP A 10 14.17 -4.94 -4.84
C ASP A 10 14.09 -5.60 -3.45
N ILE A 11 13.37 -4.95 -2.54
CA ILE A 11 13.13 -5.42 -1.16
C ILE A 11 11.70 -5.97 -1.10
N SER A 12 11.47 -7.02 -0.32
CA SER A 12 10.10 -7.48 -0.10
C SER A 12 9.28 -6.40 0.64
N HIS A 13 8.02 -6.23 0.27
CA HIS A 13 7.14 -5.20 0.86
C HIS A 13 6.95 -5.40 2.38
N GLN A 14 6.96 -6.66 2.83
CA GLN A 14 6.94 -6.97 4.26
C GLN A 14 8.19 -6.43 4.96
N GLU A 15 9.36 -6.62 4.37
CA GLU A 15 10.60 -6.13 4.96
C GLU A 15 10.69 -4.61 4.90
N MET A 16 10.26 -4.00 3.79
CA MET A 16 10.10 -2.55 3.66
C MET A 16 9.28 -1.97 4.81
N SER A 17 8.10 -2.55 5.07
CA SER A 17 7.23 -2.14 6.16
C SER A 17 7.88 -2.32 7.53
N ARG A 18 8.52 -3.46 7.79
CA ARG A 18 9.23 -3.73 9.06
C ARG A 18 10.34 -2.70 9.32
N ILE A 19 11.15 -2.41 8.31
CA ILE A 19 12.27 -1.47 8.42
C ILE A 19 11.75 -0.04 8.64
N CYS A 20 10.74 0.41 7.89
CA CYS A 20 10.15 1.73 8.09
C CYS A 20 9.53 1.88 9.50
N ASP A 21 8.77 0.89 9.94
CA ASP A 21 8.17 0.87 11.28
C ASP A 21 9.25 0.93 12.37
N GLU A 22 10.33 0.14 12.22
CA GLU A 22 11.39 0.09 13.22
C GLU A 22 12.28 1.35 13.22
N LEU A 23 12.54 1.93 12.05
CA LEU A 23 13.23 3.21 11.94
C LEU A 23 12.46 4.32 12.66
N GLU A 24 11.13 4.36 12.48
CA GLU A 24 10.28 5.34 13.15
C GLU A 24 10.23 5.11 14.66
N LYS A 25 10.13 3.86 15.13
CA LYS A 25 10.19 3.54 16.56
C LYS A 25 11.55 3.92 17.17
N THR A 26 12.64 3.51 16.54
CA THR A 26 14.01 3.81 16.97
C THR A 26 14.21 5.32 17.04
N PHE A 27 13.80 6.07 16.02
CA PHE A 27 13.90 7.52 16.04
C PHE A 27 13.07 8.12 17.18
N ASN A 28 11.82 7.70 17.33
CA ASN A 28 10.96 8.22 18.40
C ASN A 28 11.48 7.88 19.80
N TYR A 29 12.12 6.73 20.00
CA TYR A 29 12.72 6.37 21.28
C TYR A 29 13.79 7.38 21.72
N PHE A 30 14.60 7.88 20.77
CA PHE A 30 15.62 8.88 21.07
C PHE A 30 15.09 10.32 21.04
N ALA A 31 14.12 10.61 20.15
CA ALA A 31 13.66 11.96 19.83
C ALA A 31 12.36 12.40 20.53
N TYR A 32 11.72 11.54 21.33
CA TYR A 32 10.62 11.94 22.21
C TYR A 32 11.12 12.40 23.57
N ASN A 33 10.65 13.55 24.02
CA ASN A 33 10.75 14.02 25.40
C ASN A 33 9.34 14.13 26.02
N ASP A 34 9.26 14.60 27.27
CA ASP A 34 8.00 14.73 28.02
C ASP A 34 6.93 15.61 27.32
N GLU A 35 7.29 16.37 26.27
CA GLU A 35 6.40 17.25 25.50
C GLU A 35 6.01 16.70 24.10
N GLY A 36 6.56 15.55 23.70
CA GLY A 36 6.30 14.92 22.39
C GLY A 36 7.57 14.67 21.56
N PRO A 37 7.44 14.33 20.25
CA PRO A 37 8.59 14.20 19.37
C PRO A 37 9.16 15.61 19.17
N SER A 38 10.39 15.86 19.63
CA SER A 38 11.03 17.15 19.39
C SER A 38 11.20 17.41 17.89
N GLY A 39 11.37 16.33 17.10
CA GLY A 39 11.63 16.40 15.66
C GLY A 39 12.86 17.26 15.34
N CYS A 40 13.72 17.54 16.33
CA CYS A 40 14.86 18.45 16.26
C CYS A 40 16.20 17.72 16.37
N GLU A 41 16.15 16.43 16.68
CA GLU A 41 17.33 15.68 17.07
C GLU A 41 17.93 14.94 15.89
N TRP A 42 19.23 15.17 15.71
CA TRP A 42 20.08 14.44 14.80
C TRP A 42 20.65 13.25 15.55
N ILE A 43 20.23 12.04 15.21
CA ILE A 43 20.74 10.82 15.83
C ILE A 43 21.92 10.26 15.03
N PRO A 44 22.96 9.69 15.66
CA PRO A 44 24.13 9.17 14.94
C PRO A 44 23.77 7.96 14.04
N TYR A 45 24.09 8.03 12.75
CA TYR A 45 23.80 6.97 11.76
C TYR A 45 24.27 5.59 12.21
N HIS A 46 25.53 5.49 12.65
CA HIS A 46 26.13 4.20 13.00
C HIS A 46 25.46 3.57 14.23
N GLY A 47 25.04 4.38 15.21
CA GLY A 47 24.31 3.88 16.37
C GLY A 47 22.92 3.38 15.97
N THR A 48 22.22 4.13 15.12
CA THR A 48 20.93 3.74 14.56
C THR A 48 21.03 2.44 13.76
N LEU A 49 22.04 2.30 12.90
CA LEU A 49 22.27 1.08 12.11
C LEU A 49 22.43 -0.16 13.00
N GLN A 50 23.20 -0.06 14.09
CA GLN A 50 23.37 -1.17 15.03
C GLN A 50 22.07 -1.56 15.72
N ILE A 51 21.30 -0.58 16.18
CA ILE A 51 20.00 -0.81 16.83
C ILE A 51 19.02 -1.44 15.84
N MET A 52 18.96 -0.93 14.61
CA MET A 52 18.13 -1.50 13.54
C MET A 52 18.47 -2.96 13.28
N CYS A 53 19.76 -3.33 13.25
CA CYS A 53 20.17 -4.73 13.08
C CYS A 53 19.66 -5.60 14.25
N GLU A 54 19.87 -5.15 15.48
CA GLU A 54 19.48 -5.88 16.69
C GLU A 54 17.95 -6.06 16.80
N GLU A 55 17.18 -4.98 16.63
CA GLU A 55 15.72 -5.00 16.80
C GLU A 55 15.00 -5.74 15.65
N LEU A 56 15.56 -5.71 14.44
CA LEU A 56 15.01 -6.46 13.30
C LEU A 56 15.45 -7.94 13.29
N GLY A 57 16.42 -8.30 14.13
CA GLY A 57 16.90 -9.66 14.32
C GLY A 57 17.94 -10.13 13.31
N TYR A 58 18.73 -9.23 12.73
CA TYR A 58 19.87 -9.56 11.87
C TYR A 58 21.13 -9.82 12.71
N GLU A 59 21.95 -10.79 12.30
CA GLU A 59 23.20 -11.17 12.95
C GLU A 59 24.24 -10.05 12.88
N ASP A 60 24.33 -9.39 11.71
CA ASP A 60 25.24 -8.28 11.49
C ASP A 60 24.72 -7.30 10.41
N VAL A 61 25.50 -6.23 10.20
CA VAL A 61 25.20 -5.20 9.19
C VAL A 61 25.22 -5.76 7.77
N ALA A 62 26.04 -6.77 7.48
CA ALA A 62 26.13 -7.33 6.15
C ALA A 62 24.86 -8.11 5.81
N GLU A 63 24.32 -8.91 6.74
CA GLU A 63 23.03 -9.58 6.56
C GLU A 63 21.89 -8.58 6.36
N PHE A 64 21.87 -7.50 7.14
CA PHE A 64 20.87 -6.45 6.99
C PHE A 64 20.95 -5.75 5.62
N GLU A 65 22.15 -5.35 5.19
CA GLU A 65 22.34 -4.70 3.88
C GLU A 65 22.10 -5.66 2.70
N ASP A 66 22.33 -6.96 2.87
CA ASP A 66 21.95 -7.98 1.90
C ASP A 66 20.41 -8.09 1.77
N ALA A 67 19.67 -8.01 2.89
CA ALA A 67 18.21 -7.97 2.88
C ALA A 67 17.66 -6.70 2.21
N LEU A 68 18.35 -5.57 2.38
CA LEU A 68 18.07 -4.31 1.66
C LEU A 68 18.48 -4.35 0.19
N LYS A 69 19.31 -5.32 -0.20
CA LYS A 69 20.02 -5.36 -1.50
C LYS A 69 20.79 -4.06 -1.78
N GLY A 70 21.38 -3.49 -0.75
CA GLY A 70 22.07 -2.20 -0.80
C GLY A 70 22.40 -1.68 0.59
N SER A 71 23.11 -0.54 0.64
CA SER A 71 23.48 0.03 1.93
C SER A 71 22.27 0.61 2.66
N PHE A 72 22.29 0.58 3.99
CA PHE A 72 21.25 1.25 4.79
C PHE A 72 21.23 2.76 4.52
N LEU A 73 22.39 3.35 4.24
CA LEU A 73 22.50 4.76 3.87
C LEU A 73 21.76 5.06 2.55
N ASP A 74 21.85 4.19 1.56
CA ASP A 74 21.13 4.37 0.30
C ASP A 74 19.63 4.20 0.48
N PHE A 75 19.22 3.22 1.30
CA PHE A 75 17.82 3.07 1.70
C PHE A 75 17.26 4.36 2.34
N LEU A 76 17.98 4.97 3.29
CA LEU A 76 17.54 6.20 3.96
C LEU A 76 17.36 7.37 2.99
N LYS A 77 18.17 7.46 1.92
CA LYS A 77 18.04 8.53 0.90
C LYS A 77 16.76 8.44 0.10
N ILE A 78 16.13 7.26 0.07
CA ILE A 78 14.92 6.98 -0.68
C ILE A 78 13.68 7.47 0.10
N LEU A 79 13.77 7.53 1.43
CA LEU A 79 12.67 7.93 2.30
C LEU A 79 12.50 9.46 2.30
N PRO A 80 11.35 10.01 1.85
CA PRO A 80 11.16 11.47 1.69
C PRO A 80 11.14 12.24 3.03
N HIS A 81 10.83 11.51 4.10
CA HIS A 81 10.70 12.01 5.46
C HIS A 81 11.99 11.83 6.26
N VAL A 82 13.07 11.34 5.65
CA VAL A 82 14.39 11.22 6.29
C VAL A 82 15.33 12.29 5.74
N GLU A 83 16.06 12.94 6.64
CA GLU A 83 17.13 13.87 6.33
C GLU A 83 18.46 13.30 6.82
N LEU A 84 19.52 13.54 6.06
CA LEU A 84 20.88 13.12 6.38
C LEU A 84 21.77 14.36 6.49
N LYS A 85 22.63 14.38 7.50
CA LYS A 85 23.64 15.43 7.71
C LYS A 85 25.00 14.79 7.95
N GLU A 86 26.04 15.39 7.38
CA GLU A 86 27.43 15.06 7.72
C GLU A 86 28.06 16.21 8.50
N GLU A 87 28.69 15.90 9.63
CA GLU A 87 29.37 16.87 10.49
C GLU A 87 30.59 16.22 11.12
N ASN A 88 31.77 16.84 10.96
CA ASN A 88 33.05 16.32 11.47
C ASN A 88 33.35 14.87 11.06
N GLY A 89 33.01 14.48 9.83
CA GLY A 89 33.19 13.12 9.32
C GLY A 89 32.26 12.07 9.93
N LYS A 90 31.19 12.49 10.62
CA LYS A 90 30.15 11.63 11.15
C LYS A 90 28.82 11.91 10.43
N THR A 91 28.09 10.84 10.13
CA THR A 91 26.76 10.93 9.53
C THR A 91 25.69 10.88 10.61
N TYR A 92 24.66 11.70 10.45
CA TYR A 92 23.51 11.79 11.31
C TYR A 92 22.22 11.66 10.50
N ILE A 93 21.22 11.06 11.13
CA ILE A 93 19.89 10.84 10.57
C ILE A 93 18.89 11.68 11.35
N LYS A 94 17.90 12.21 10.65
CA LYS A 94 16.75 12.86 11.25
C LYS A 94 15.48 12.41 10.53
N VAL A 95 14.46 11.98 11.27
CA VAL A 95 13.13 11.73 10.71
C VAL A 95 12.28 12.99 10.91
N LYS A 96 11.71 13.51 9.82
CA LYS A 96 10.82 14.68 9.85
C LYS A 96 9.58 14.35 10.66
N ALA A 97 9.34 15.14 11.70
CA ALA A 97 8.07 15.12 12.41
C ALA A 97 6.93 15.51 11.46
N ASP A 98 5.74 14.95 11.72
CA ASP A 98 4.54 15.45 11.05
C ASP A 98 4.30 16.91 11.44
N PRO A 99 3.83 17.76 10.50
CA PRO A 99 3.46 19.12 10.83
C PRO A 99 2.36 19.11 11.90
N PRO A 100 2.36 20.08 12.84
CA PRO A 100 1.27 20.21 13.80
C PRO A 100 -0.06 20.42 13.05
N GLN A 101 -1.17 19.97 13.63
CA GLN A 101 -2.47 20.01 12.97
C GLN A 101 -2.90 21.42 12.52
N SER A 102 -2.44 22.46 13.22
CA SER A 102 -2.66 23.86 12.85
C SER A 102 -2.02 24.28 11.52
N GLU A 103 -1.03 23.53 11.03
CA GLU A 103 -0.30 23.79 9.79
C GLU A 103 -0.69 22.86 8.64
N TRP A 104 -1.64 21.94 8.89
CA TRP A 104 -2.06 20.97 7.89
C TRP A 104 -2.66 21.64 6.66
N LYS A 105 -2.21 21.18 5.49
CA LYS A 105 -2.72 21.60 4.19
C LYS A 105 -3.26 20.39 3.47
N SER A 106 -4.56 20.16 3.61
CA SER A 106 -5.23 19.02 3.00
C SER A 106 -4.90 18.93 1.50
N LYS A 107 -4.54 17.72 1.06
CA LYS A 107 -4.14 17.42 -0.30
C LYS A 107 -4.90 16.19 -0.75
N THR A 108 -5.75 16.36 -1.77
CA THR A 108 -6.32 15.25 -2.53
C THR A 108 -5.53 15.10 -3.82
N GLN A 109 -5.17 13.86 -4.17
CA GLN A 109 -4.48 13.54 -5.40
C GLN A 109 -5.21 12.37 -6.05
N CYS A 110 -5.62 12.53 -7.31
CA CYS A 110 -6.27 11.49 -8.09
C CYS A 110 -5.32 11.02 -9.19
N TYR A 111 -5.09 9.71 -9.26
CA TYR A 111 -4.25 9.08 -10.28
C TYR A 111 -5.07 8.08 -11.08
N THR A 112 -5.10 8.25 -12.40
CA THR A 112 -5.67 7.25 -13.29
C THR A 112 -4.64 6.16 -13.56
N ILE A 113 -4.98 4.92 -13.21
CA ILE A 113 -4.21 3.73 -13.51
C ILE A 113 -4.67 3.21 -14.86
N THR A 114 -3.81 3.28 -15.87
CA THR A 114 -4.14 2.95 -17.27
C THR A 114 -3.39 1.73 -17.78
N SER A 115 -2.32 1.34 -17.10
CA SER A 115 -1.53 0.16 -17.44
C SER A 115 -0.93 -0.49 -16.19
N THR A 116 -0.52 -1.75 -16.31
CA THR A 116 0.17 -2.47 -15.23
C THR A 116 1.49 -1.82 -14.81
N LYS A 117 2.07 -0.93 -15.63
CA LYS A 117 3.25 -0.14 -15.24
C LYS A 117 2.92 0.87 -14.13
N ASP A 118 1.72 1.45 -14.16
CA ASP A 118 1.28 2.44 -13.18
C ASP A 118 1.15 1.83 -11.77
N LEU A 119 0.93 0.51 -11.68
CA LEU A 119 0.84 -0.23 -10.41
C LEU A 119 2.18 -0.23 -9.65
N TRP A 120 3.29 -0.02 -10.35
CA TRP A 120 4.62 0.02 -9.75
C TRP A 120 5.05 1.43 -9.31
N ARG A 121 4.17 2.43 -9.43
CA ARG A 121 4.39 3.74 -8.81
C ARG A 121 4.47 3.60 -7.29
N VAL A 122 5.42 4.29 -6.68
CA VAL A 122 5.66 4.24 -5.23
C VAL A 122 4.83 5.31 -4.54
N VAL A 123 4.01 4.89 -3.60
CA VAL A 123 3.17 5.72 -2.74
C VAL A 123 3.89 5.91 -1.40
N HIS A 124 4.11 7.17 -1.05
CA HIS A 124 4.52 7.61 0.27
C HIS A 124 3.27 8.03 1.04
N LYS A 125 2.63 7.08 1.72
CA LYS A 125 1.39 7.29 2.49
C LYS A 125 1.74 7.84 3.87
N SER A 126 1.09 8.93 4.28
CA SER A 126 1.18 9.48 5.64
C SER A 126 0.29 8.72 6.64
N LYS A 127 0.51 8.99 7.93
CA LYS A 127 -0.26 8.40 9.04
C LYS A 127 -1.76 8.71 8.98
N ASN A 128 -2.11 9.88 8.45
CA ASN A 128 -3.48 10.40 8.41
C ASN A 128 -4.13 10.24 7.03
N CYS A 129 -3.42 9.65 6.08
CA CYS A 129 -3.88 9.49 4.71
C CYS A 129 -4.85 8.31 4.58
N THR A 130 -5.90 8.50 3.78
CA THR A 130 -6.75 7.43 3.25
C THR A 130 -6.47 7.19 1.76
N ILE A 131 -6.73 5.97 1.31
CA ILE A 131 -6.69 5.60 -0.11
C ILE A 131 -8.10 5.22 -0.54
N GLU A 132 -8.57 5.77 -1.64
CA GLU A 132 -9.91 5.51 -2.19
C GLU A 132 -9.84 4.96 -3.61
N ILE A 133 -10.75 4.04 -3.91
CA ILE A 133 -10.99 3.49 -5.24
C ILE A 133 -12.49 3.65 -5.53
N PRO A 134 -12.90 4.76 -6.14
CA PRO A 134 -14.32 5.12 -6.27
C PRO A 134 -15.12 4.12 -7.10
N GLU A 135 -14.47 3.47 -8.07
CA GLU A 135 -15.06 2.40 -8.89
C GLU A 135 -15.65 1.25 -8.08
N LEU A 136 -15.01 0.93 -6.95
CA LEU A 136 -15.39 -0.16 -6.05
C LEU A 136 -16.12 0.32 -4.80
N GLU A 137 -16.32 1.63 -4.65
CA GLU A 137 -16.77 2.25 -3.39
C GLU A 137 -15.92 1.77 -2.20
N PHE A 138 -14.61 1.66 -2.43
CA PHE A 138 -13.65 1.08 -1.50
C PHE A 138 -12.71 2.14 -0.93
N GLU A 139 -12.43 2.04 0.37
CA GLU A 139 -11.51 2.92 1.08
C GLU A 139 -10.60 2.09 2.00
N VAL A 140 -9.30 2.40 2.01
CA VAL A 140 -8.36 2.03 3.06
C VAL A 140 -8.21 3.22 4.00
N GLY A 141 -8.73 3.07 5.22
CA GLY A 141 -8.69 4.11 6.25
C GLY A 141 -7.28 4.44 6.74
N ALA A 142 -7.16 5.57 7.44
CA ALA A 142 -5.92 5.95 8.12
C ALA A 142 -5.64 5.01 9.29
N ASP A 143 -4.41 4.52 9.39
CA ASP A 143 -3.96 3.51 10.36
C ASP A 143 -2.86 4.03 11.29
N GLY A 144 -2.55 5.34 11.23
CA GLY A 144 -1.57 5.97 12.10
C GLY A 144 -0.11 5.66 11.75
N LYS A 145 0.14 4.96 10.64
CA LYS A 145 1.49 4.56 10.19
C LYS A 145 1.85 5.18 8.85
N ARG A 146 3.15 5.44 8.67
CA ARG A 146 3.69 5.77 7.34
C ARG A 146 3.89 4.49 6.56
N HIS A 147 3.58 4.51 5.27
CA HIS A 147 3.88 3.41 4.35
C HIS A 147 4.63 3.94 3.15
N VAL A 148 5.63 3.19 2.71
CA VAL A 148 6.35 3.42 1.46
C VAL A 148 6.24 2.14 0.66
N ASP A 149 5.32 2.11 -0.28
CA ASP A 149 5.04 0.91 -1.06
C ASP A 149 4.44 1.23 -2.43
N SER A 150 4.38 0.27 -3.33
CA SER A 150 3.75 0.47 -4.63
C SER A 150 2.22 0.49 -4.56
N VAL A 151 1.57 1.09 -5.56
CA VAL A 151 0.11 0.98 -5.74
C VAL A 151 -0.33 -0.48 -5.74
N TYR A 152 0.40 -1.36 -6.44
CA TYR A 152 0.15 -2.81 -6.47
C TYR A 152 0.04 -3.37 -5.05
N ASN A 153 0.99 -3.07 -4.18
CA ASN A 153 1.05 -3.67 -2.86
C ASN A 153 0.05 -3.09 -1.87
N HIS A 154 -0.36 -1.82 -2.04
CA HIS A 154 -1.50 -1.30 -1.30
C HIS A 154 -2.78 -2.09 -1.61
N ILE A 155 -3.01 -2.43 -2.89
CA ILE A 155 -4.14 -3.27 -3.31
C ILE A 155 -3.97 -4.72 -2.83
N ALA A 156 -2.79 -5.31 -3.01
CA ALA A 156 -2.51 -6.68 -2.59
C ALA A 156 -2.64 -6.85 -1.07
N SER A 157 -2.22 -5.85 -0.29
CA SER A 157 -2.40 -5.82 1.16
C SER A 157 -3.87 -5.74 1.54
N ALA A 158 -4.68 -4.94 0.84
CA ALA A 158 -6.13 -4.89 1.06
C ALA A 158 -6.80 -6.25 0.75
N VAL A 159 -6.43 -6.89 -0.36
CA VAL A 159 -6.86 -8.26 -0.72
C VAL A 159 -6.52 -9.25 0.40
N TRP A 160 -5.27 -9.25 0.87
CA TRP A 160 -4.83 -10.16 1.93
C TRP A 160 -5.56 -9.89 3.25
N ASN A 161 -5.66 -8.63 3.68
CA ASN A 161 -6.31 -8.23 4.92
C ASN A 161 -7.79 -8.65 4.97
N LEU A 162 -8.54 -8.38 3.90
CA LEU A 162 -9.96 -8.77 3.80
C LEU A 162 -10.12 -10.29 3.75
N GLY A 163 -9.28 -11.00 2.98
CA GLY A 163 -9.31 -12.46 2.91
C GLY A 163 -8.97 -13.11 4.25
N SER A 164 -7.96 -12.60 4.96
CA SER A 164 -7.61 -13.04 6.31
C SER A 164 -8.74 -12.79 7.30
N HIS A 165 -9.37 -11.61 7.25
CA HIS A 165 -10.50 -11.28 8.09
C HIS A 165 -11.64 -12.29 7.96
N VAL A 166 -12.00 -12.70 6.73
CA VAL A 166 -13.03 -13.73 6.49
C VAL A 166 -12.60 -15.09 7.03
N ARG A 167 -11.37 -15.53 6.75
CA ARG A 167 -10.85 -16.84 7.21
C ARG A 167 -10.81 -16.95 8.73
N GLU A 168 -10.39 -15.88 9.41
CA GLU A 168 -10.23 -15.85 10.86
C GLU A 168 -11.56 -15.66 11.60
N ASN A 169 -12.57 -15.06 10.95
CA ASN A 169 -13.85 -14.72 11.56
C ASN A 169 -15.04 -15.45 10.89
N THR A 170 -14.80 -16.58 10.22
CA THR A 170 -15.84 -17.32 9.46
C THR A 170 -17.06 -17.67 10.33
N ALA A 171 -16.85 -17.99 11.60
CA ALA A 171 -17.92 -18.36 12.51
C ALA A 171 -18.81 -17.17 12.95
N SER A 172 -18.31 -15.93 12.91
CA SER A 172 -18.97 -14.75 13.45
C SER A 172 -19.49 -13.77 12.38
N LEU A 173 -18.87 -13.73 11.20
CA LEU A 173 -19.24 -12.78 10.12
C LEU A 173 -20.59 -13.06 9.47
N GLY A 174 -21.09 -14.30 9.56
CA GLY A 174 -22.27 -14.75 8.82
C GLY A 174 -21.96 -14.96 7.33
N HIS A 175 -22.75 -15.82 6.68
CA HIS A 175 -22.49 -16.25 5.30
C HIS A 175 -22.58 -15.07 4.31
N GLU A 176 -23.65 -14.27 4.39
CA GLU A 176 -23.87 -13.16 3.44
C GLU A 176 -22.75 -12.11 3.49
N THR A 177 -22.33 -11.71 4.69
CA THR A 177 -21.21 -10.74 4.85
C THR A 177 -19.92 -11.31 4.29
N SER A 178 -19.64 -12.59 4.56
CA SER A 178 -18.43 -13.26 4.07
C SER A 178 -18.39 -13.29 2.55
N VAL A 179 -19.52 -13.57 1.90
CA VAL A 179 -19.66 -13.54 0.43
C VAL A 179 -19.37 -12.14 -0.10
N LYS A 180 -20.00 -11.09 0.47
CA LYS A 180 -19.77 -9.69 0.02
C LYS A 180 -18.31 -9.24 0.20
N ILE A 181 -17.64 -9.64 1.28
CA ILE A 181 -16.21 -9.34 1.46
C ILE A 181 -15.39 -10.05 0.39
N MET A 182 -15.67 -11.32 0.11
CA MET A 182 -14.96 -12.09 -0.91
C MET A 182 -15.21 -11.56 -2.34
N GLU A 183 -16.40 -11.05 -2.62
CA GLU A 183 -16.69 -10.32 -3.86
C GLU A 183 -15.82 -9.06 -4.00
N THR A 184 -15.65 -8.29 -2.91
CA THR A 184 -14.73 -7.14 -2.91
C THR A 184 -13.28 -7.58 -3.12
N VAL A 185 -12.85 -8.67 -2.48
CA VAL A 185 -11.52 -9.26 -2.68
C VAL A 185 -11.29 -9.65 -4.14
N TYR A 186 -12.28 -10.27 -4.78
CA TYR A 186 -12.22 -10.61 -6.20
C TYR A 186 -12.05 -9.35 -7.06
N LYS A 187 -12.89 -8.33 -6.86
CA LYS A 187 -12.84 -7.07 -7.61
C LYS A 187 -11.51 -6.32 -7.42
N LEU A 188 -10.96 -6.32 -6.20
CA LEU A 188 -9.63 -5.74 -5.93
C LEU A 188 -8.52 -6.47 -6.69
N ASN A 189 -8.56 -7.80 -6.77
CA ASN A 189 -7.58 -8.56 -7.57
C ASN A 189 -7.67 -8.19 -9.05
N MET A 190 -8.87 -7.99 -9.59
CA MET A 190 -9.04 -7.59 -11.00
C MET A 190 -8.36 -6.26 -11.32
N LEU A 191 -8.27 -5.33 -10.36
CA LEU A 191 -7.57 -4.05 -10.57
C LEU A 191 -6.08 -4.23 -10.88
N LEU A 192 -5.47 -5.31 -10.39
CA LEU A 192 -4.04 -5.61 -10.57
C LEU A 192 -3.69 -6.01 -12.01
N ASP A 193 -4.67 -6.42 -12.82
CA ASP A 193 -4.49 -6.69 -14.25
C ASP A 193 -4.76 -5.45 -15.11
N VAL A 194 -5.32 -4.40 -14.52
CA VAL A 194 -5.75 -3.16 -15.19
C VAL A 194 -6.59 -3.43 -16.46
N PRO A 195 -7.68 -4.21 -16.36
CA PRO A 195 -8.49 -4.59 -17.53
C PRO A 195 -9.18 -3.38 -18.18
N GLN A 196 -9.41 -2.33 -17.40
CA GLN A 196 -9.89 -1.01 -17.80
C GLN A 196 -9.22 0.04 -16.90
N PRO A 197 -9.10 1.30 -17.35
CA PRO A 197 -8.61 2.36 -16.49
C PRO A 197 -9.47 2.55 -15.23
N TRP A 198 -8.83 2.81 -14.10
CA TRP A 198 -9.48 3.03 -12.79
C TRP A 198 -8.72 4.09 -11.98
N HIS A 199 -9.32 4.61 -10.90
CA HIS A 199 -8.70 5.68 -10.11
C HIS A 199 -8.14 5.21 -8.77
N PHE A 200 -6.93 5.67 -8.48
CA PHE A 200 -6.29 5.57 -7.19
C PHE A 200 -6.22 6.96 -6.56
N ILE A 201 -7.04 7.21 -5.54
CA ILE A 201 -7.15 8.52 -4.89
C ILE A 201 -6.44 8.47 -3.54
N ILE A 202 -5.55 9.44 -3.32
CA ILE A 202 -4.86 9.66 -2.05
C ILE A 202 -5.48 10.91 -1.41
N ARG A 203 -6.17 10.76 -0.28
CA ARG A 203 -6.65 11.90 0.52
C ARG A 203 -5.83 12.02 1.78
N ASP A 204 -5.04 13.08 1.86
CA ASP A 204 -4.20 13.34 3.02
C ASP A 204 -4.53 14.70 3.65
N PRO A 205 -5.25 14.71 4.79
CA PRO A 205 -5.52 15.93 5.55
C PRO A 205 -4.25 16.68 5.95
N SER A 206 -3.14 15.98 6.21
CA SER A 206 -1.87 16.57 6.61
C SER A 206 -1.07 17.13 5.43
N GLY A 207 -1.35 16.67 4.21
CA GLY A 207 -0.76 17.18 2.97
C GLY A 207 0.63 16.64 2.62
N VAL A 208 1.14 15.65 3.34
CA VAL A 208 2.53 15.16 3.22
C VAL A 208 2.67 13.87 2.41
N SER A 209 1.56 13.29 1.93
CA SER A 209 1.57 12.10 1.07
C SER A 209 1.90 12.43 -0.39
N GLU A 210 2.65 11.53 -1.02
CA GLU A 210 3.15 11.68 -2.40
C GLU A 210 3.11 10.36 -3.14
N ILE A 211 3.10 10.42 -4.48
CA ILE A 211 3.33 9.25 -5.35
C ILE A 211 4.49 9.57 -6.29
N HIS A 212 5.27 8.56 -6.66
CA HIS A 212 6.44 8.71 -7.53
C HIS A 212 6.48 7.62 -8.62
N PRO A 213 6.86 7.96 -9.87
CA PRO A 213 7.07 9.31 -10.37
C PRO A 213 5.79 10.15 -10.38
N VAL A 214 5.93 11.45 -10.17
CA VAL A 214 4.83 12.42 -10.27
C VAL A 214 4.59 12.70 -11.75
N ASP A 215 3.54 12.11 -12.33
CA ASP A 215 3.04 12.52 -13.64
C ASP A 215 2.09 13.73 -13.48
N GLU A 216 1.77 14.41 -14.60
CA GLU A 216 0.85 15.55 -14.60
C GLU A 216 -0.49 15.14 -13.94
N LYS A 217 -0.87 15.89 -12.90
CA LYS A 217 -2.07 15.65 -12.09
C LYS A 217 -3.31 15.65 -12.99
N VAL A 218 -4.20 14.68 -12.81
CA VAL A 218 -5.56 14.75 -13.34
C VAL A 218 -6.32 15.83 -12.56
N GLU A 219 -6.95 16.77 -13.25
CA GLU A 219 -7.71 17.85 -12.63
C GLU A 219 -8.88 17.32 -11.78
N GLU A 220 -9.22 18.06 -10.74
CA GLU A 220 -10.33 17.78 -9.82
C GLU A 220 -11.66 17.86 -10.58
N GLY A 221 -12.23 16.72 -10.96
CA GLY A 221 -13.53 16.64 -11.67
C GLY A 221 -13.73 15.44 -12.59
N ASP A 222 -12.65 14.85 -13.13
CA ASP A 222 -12.72 13.72 -14.09
C ASP A 222 -13.02 12.36 -13.44
N GLU A 223 -12.83 12.27 -12.12
CA GLU A 223 -13.02 11.07 -11.29
C GLU A 223 -14.41 10.43 -11.44
N LYS A 224 -15.47 11.25 -11.54
CA LYS A 224 -16.86 10.74 -11.62
C LYS A 224 -17.18 10.10 -12.98
N ILE A 225 -16.52 10.53 -14.05
CA ILE A 225 -16.82 10.08 -15.42
C ILE A 225 -16.15 8.73 -15.69
N ALA A 226 -14.87 8.56 -15.31
CA ALA A 226 -14.20 7.27 -15.51
C ALA A 226 -14.65 6.21 -14.50
N ALA A 227 -15.01 6.58 -13.25
CA ALA A 227 -15.56 5.62 -12.28
C ALA A 227 -16.84 4.92 -12.76
N LYS A 228 -17.65 5.61 -13.57
CA LYS A 228 -18.86 5.05 -14.18
C LYS A 228 -18.53 3.93 -15.19
N THR A 229 -17.45 4.08 -15.96
CA THR A 229 -17.08 3.15 -17.03
C THR A 229 -16.59 1.80 -16.48
N PHE A 230 -15.76 1.82 -15.44
CA PHE A 230 -15.25 0.60 -14.81
C PHE A 230 -16.35 -0.12 -14.00
N LYS A 231 -17.22 0.62 -13.30
CA LYS A 231 -18.36 0.04 -12.58
C LYS A 231 -19.31 -0.70 -13.51
N GLU A 232 -19.61 -0.12 -14.68
CA GLU A 232 -20.40 -0.77 -15.74
C GLU A 232 -19.72 -2.04 -16.28
N TRP A 233 -18.39 -2.01 -16.44
CA TRP A 233 -17.62 -3.18 -16.86
C TRP A 233 -17.64 -4.32 -15.84
N ILE A 234 -17.42 -4.03 -14.54
CA ILE A 234 -17.48 -5.04 -13.48
C ILE A 234 -18.84 -5.72 -13.42
N ILE A 235 -19.92 -4.94 -13.56
CA ILE A 235 -21.28 -5.50 -13.55
C ILE A 235 -21.46 -6.47 -14.72
N ALA A 236 -20.96 -6.13 -15.90
CA ALA A 236 -21.01 -7.00 -17.07
C ALA A 236 -20.17 -8.27 -16.90
N ASP A 237 -18.93 -8.14 -16.41
CA ASP A 237 -18.02 -9.28 -16.19
C ASP A 237 -18.56 -10.25 -15.14
N THR A 238 -19.05 -9.72 -14.01
CA THR A 238 -19.61 -10.53 -12.92
C THR A 238 -20.87 -11.27 -13.38
N ALA A 239 -21.75 -10.60 -14.14
CA ALA A 239 -22.95 -11.22 -14.71
C ALA A 239 -22.62 -12.33 -15.73
N ASP A 240 -21.51 -12.21 -16.45
CA ASP A 240 -21.07 -13.24 -17.38
C ASP A 240 -20.36 -14.40 -16.67
N ALA A 241 -19.64 -14.15 -15.58
CA ALA A 241 -19.09 -15.19 -14.71
C ALA A 241 -20.19 -16.05 -14.06
N ASP A 242 -21.25 -15.42 -13.53
CA ASP A 242 -22.39 -16.13 -12.95
C ASP A 242 -23.10 -17.02 -13.96
N LYS A 243 -23.27 -16.54 -15.20
CA LYS A 243 -23.85 -17.35 -16.29
C LYS A 243 -22.97 -18.56 -16.64
N ARG A 244 -21.65 -18.40 -16.65
CA ARG A 244 -20.71 -19.50 -16.91
C ARG A 244 -20.78 -20.55 -15.80
N ALA A 245 -20.77 -20.12 -14.54
CA ALA A 245 -20.89 -21.03 -13.38
C ALA A 245 -22.23 -21.80 -13.37
N GLN A 246 -23.34 -21.13 -13.72
CA GLN A 246 -24.66 -21.79 -13.82
C GLN A 246 -24.75 -22.78 -14.99
N ALA A 247 -24.09 -22.50 -16.12
CA ALA A 247 -24.05 -23.40 -17.27
C ALA A 247 -23.23 -24.68 -16.96
N GLU A 248 -22.13 -24.55 -16.20
CA GLU A 248 -21.29 -25.67 -15.76
C GLU A 248 -22.02 -26.55 -14.73
N ALA A 249 -22.67 -25.95 -13.73
CA ALA A 249 -23.47 -26.69 -12.75
C ALA A 249 -24.67 -27.43 -13.39
N GLY A 250 -25.30 -26.82 -14.41
CA GLY A 250 -26.37 -27.46 -15.18
C GLY A 250 -25.88 -28.62 -16.06
N ALA A 251 -24.61 -28.60 -16.49
CA ALA A 251 -24.01 -29.68 -17.27
C ALA A 251 -23.62 -30.89 -16.40
N GLU A 252 -23.17 -30.67 -15.16
CA GLU A 252 -22.87 -31.75 -14.20
C GLU A 252 -24.14 -32.45 -13.69
N GLY A 253 -25.20 -31.70 -13.38
CA GLY A 253 -26.48 -32.27 -12.95
C GLY A 253 -27.17 -33.13 -14.03
N ALA A 254 -26.99 -32.79 -15.31
CA ALA A 254 -27.50 -33.58 -16.44
C ALA A 254 -26.69 -34.87 -16.70
N GLY A 255 -25.47 -34.99 -16.16
CA GLY A 255 -24.62 -36.17 -16.24
C GLY A 255 -25.01 -37.27 -15.24
N GLU A 256 -25.46 -36.89 -14.03
CA GLU A 256 -25.85 -37.85 -12.99
C GLU A 256 -27.21 -38.51 -13.25
N GLU A 257 -28.20 -37.79 -13.80
CA GLU A 257 -29.51 -38.37 -14.14
C GLU A 257 -29.46 -39.41 -15.26
N LYS A 258 -28.43 -39.41 -16.12
CA LYS A 258 -28.27 -40.40 -17.18
C LYS A 258 -27.62 -41.71 -16.73
N SER A 259 -27.03 -41.79 -15.53
CA SER A 259 -26.42 -43.03 -15.03
C SER A 259 -27.35 -43.87 -14.15
N ALA A 260 -28.45 -43.29 -13.63
CA ALA A 260 -29.42 -44.00 -12.77
C ALA A 260 -30.52 -44.76 -13.54
N GLY A 261 -30.52 -44.72 -14.88
CA GLY A 261 -31.57 -45.28 -15.74
C GLY A 261 -31.22 -46.57 -16.47
N GLN A 262 -30.19 -47.32 -16.06
CA GLN A 262 -29.88 -48.65 -16.57
C GLN A 262 -29.59 -49.62 -15.42
N SER A 263 -30.64 -50.26 -14.92
CA SER A 263 -30.59 -51.51 -14.14
C SER A 263 -31.82 -52.33 -14.45
#